data_AF-A0AAN6KTG0-F1
#
_entry.id   AF-A0AAN6KTG0-F1
#
_cell.length_a   1.000
_cell.length_b   1.000
_cell.length_c   1.000
_cell.angle_alpha   90.00
_cell.angle_beta   90.00
_cell.angle_gamma   90.00
#
_symmetry.space_group_name_H-M   'P 1'
#
loop_
_entity.id
_entity.type
_entity.pdbx_description
1 polymer ?
#
loop_
_entity_poly.entity_id
_entity_poly.type
_entity_poly.pdbx_seq_one_letter_code
_entity_poly.pdbx_strand_id
1 'polypeptide(L)'
;MDSPGDWTATALFSPSKARAQQAQARDWAFVESWLSKQHGNRIPSFERNEETLQALLTLATLNEDADEQRVLVDKVEKSALSVATTRSHDGEEIFHTLLDSLSKEDLDTLDAVASAIVMLNASDFTQTCHNVYELVTNQFELSEQLRRTNFQNAAIKSECSRLERLLTGLRADHFQPPPNILEQTAEWTRSTKQLKAKLAEYDERLGVIRSVPSPSPSIEDVSRLQNEVVVLQDRMNAVTDELAAFDNLPSEPKAARAVLERARKELRDLTKQRDQLFESLAGND
;
A
#
# COMPACT_ATOMS: atom_id res chain seq x y z
N MET A 1 21.94 8.67 88.26
CA MET A 1 22.97 7.93 87.49
C MET A 1 22.19 7.07 86.52
N ASP A 2 21.66 7.70 85.48
CA ASP A 2 20.82 7.02 84.48
C ASP A 2 21.75 6.53 83.36
N SER A 3 21.75 5.21 83.19
CA SER A 3 22.68 4.49 82.33
C SER A 3 22.37 4.76 80.85
N PRO A 4 23.33 5.19 80.03
CA PRO A 4 23.13 5.43 78.59
C PRO A 4 23.32 4.11 77.83
N GLY A 5 22.31 3.23 77.86
CA GLY A 5 22.39 1.90 77.26
C GLY A 5 21.27 1.51 76.29
N ASP A 6 20.10 2.15 76.35
CA ASP A 6 18.89 1.59 75.73
C ASP A 6 18.53 2.12 74.32
N TRP A 7 19.30 3.06 73.76
CA TRP A 7 18.95 3.66 72.46
C TRP A 7 19.53 2.93 71.24
N THR A 8 20.51 2.04 71.40
CA THR A 8 21.15 1.32 70.28
C THR A 8 20.49 -0.03 69.97
N ALA A 9 19.84 -0.68 70.94
CA ALA A 9 19.19 -1.98 70.74
C ALA A 9 17.88 -1.88 69.93
N THR A 10 17.09 -0.83 70.14
CA THR A 10 15.81 -0.62 69.44
C THR A 10 15.99 -0.19 67.98
N ALA A 11 17.16 0.37 67.63
CA ALA A 11 17.50 0.73 66.25
C ALA A 11 18.09 -0.43 65.42
N LEU A 12 18.56 -1.50 66.06
CA LEU A 12 19.19 -2.67 65.41
C LEU A 12 18.21 -3.80 65.07
N PHE A 13 17.01 -3.83 65.67
CA PHE A 13 15.99 -4.83 65.38
C PHE A 13 14.59 -4.22 65.27
N SER A 14 14.34 -3.46 64.20
CA SER A 14 12.96 -3.28 63.75
C SER A 14 12.54 -4.57 63.03
N PRO A 15 11.51 -5.30 63.49
CA PRO A 15 11.02 -6.52 62.83
C PRO A 15 10.73 -6.32 61.34
N SER A 16 10.38 -5.10 60.94
CA SER A 16 10.15 -4.71 59.55
C SER A 16 11.44 -4.69 58.70
N LYS A 17 12.56 -4.20 59.25
CA LYS A 17 13.86 -4.21 58.55
C LYS A 17 14.44 -5.62 58.46
N ALA A 18 14.30 -6.42 59.52
CA ALA A 18 14.73 -7.81 59.52
C ALA A 18 13.96 -8.66 58.50
N ARG A 19 12.64 -8.46 58.38
CA ARG A 19 11.82 -9.11 57.34
C ARG A 19 12.21 -8.69 55.93
N ALA A 20 12.50 -7.40 55.71
CA ALA A 20 12.92 -6.91 54.40
C ALA A 20 14.27 -7.53 53.97
N GLN A 21 15.24 -7.60 54.89
CA GLN A 21 16.53 -8.25 54.64
C GLN A 21 16.38 -9.76 54.40
N GLN A 22 15.48 -10.43 55.12
CA GLN A 22 15.21 -11.85 54.92
C GLN A 22 14.53 -12.12 53.56
N ALA A 23 13.62 -11.26 53.12
CA ALA A 23 13.01 -11.34 51.80
C ALA A 23 14.06 -11.14 50.69
N GLN A 24 14.87 -10.09 50.80
CA GLN A 24 15.95 -9.81 49.85
C GLN A 24 16.98 -10.96 49.79
N ALA A 25 17.33 -11.56 50.93
CA ALA A 25 18.22 -12.72 50.97
C ALA A 25 17.61 -13.96 50.30
N ARG A 26 16.30 -14.16 50.43
CA ARG A 26 15.58 -15.24 49.74
C ARG A 26 15.58 -15.03 48.23
N ASP A 27 15.36 -13.79 47.79
CA ASP A 27 15.31 -13.44 46.38
C ASP A 27 16.71 -13.56 45.73
N TRP A 28 17.77 -13.20 46.45
CA TRP A 28 19.15 -13.49 46.04
C TRP A 28 19.46 -14.99 45.94
N ALA A 29 19.00 -15.80 46.91
CA ALA A 29 19.17 -17.25 46.86
C ALA A 29 18.45 -17.89 45.66
N PHE A 30 17.28 -17.36 45.30
CA PHE A 30 16.56 -17.76 44.09
C PHE A 30 17.39 -17.43 42.84
N VAL A 31 17.88 -16.20 42.70
CA VAL A 31 18.71 -15.77 41.56
C VAL A 31 20.00 -16.59 41.45
N GLU A 32 20.67 -16.88 42.56
CA GLU A 32 21.87 -17.73 42.58
C GLU A 32 21.56 -19.16 42.13
N SER A 33 20.44 -19.72 42.59
CA SER A 33 20.00 -21.05 42.15
C SER A 33 19.68 -21.08 40.65
N TRP A 34 19.00 -20.06 40.13
CA TRP A 34 18.69 -19.93 38.71
C TRP A 34 19.95 -19.74 37.85
N LEU A 35 20.87 -18.85 38.25
CA LEU A 35 22.15 -18.66 37.55
C LEU A 35 23.00 -19.93 37.54
N SER A 36 23.01 -20.68 38.65
CA SER A 36 23.74 -21.96 38.72
C SER A 36 23.13 -23.03 37.80
N LYS A 37 21.80 -23.03 37.65
CA LYS A 37 21.09 -23.92 36.71
C LYS A 37 21.43 -23.58 35.26
N GLN A 38 21.50 -22.29 34.90
CA GLN A 38 21.73 -21.85 33.52
C GLN A 38 23.21 -21.85 33.10
N HIS A 39 24.13 -21.51 34.00
CA HIS A 39 25.55 -21.32 33.67
C HIS A 39 26.50 -22.28 34.40
N GLY A 40 25.98 -23.18 35.26
CA GLY A 40 26.80 -24.08 36.07
C GLY A 40 27.75 -23.32 37.01
N ASN A 41 29.00 -23.78 37.11
CA ASN A 41 30.01 -23.22 38.04
C ASN A 41 30.73 -21.97 37.50
N ARG A 42 30.31 -21.39 36.37
CA ARG A 42 30.97 -20.22 35.74
C ARG A 42 30.05 -19.01 35.77
N ILE A 43 29.71 -18.54 36.97
CA ILE A 43 28.95 -17.30 37.15
C ILE A 43 29.94 -16.14 37.21
N PRO A 44 29.91 -15.18 36.27
CA PRO A 44 30.73 -13.97 36.35
C PRO A 44 30.40 -13.17 37.61
N SER A 45 31.39 -12.51 38.21
CA SER A 45 31.12 -11.59 39.32
C SER A 45 30.32 -10.39 38.83
N PHE A 46 29.25 -10.05 39.53
CA PHE A 46 28.42 -8.88 39.25
C PHE A 46 28.11 -8.10 40.53
N GLU A 47 27.68 -6.85 40.37
CA GLU A 47 27.36 -5.97 41.48
C GLU A 47 26.04 -6.38 42.15
N ARG A 48 26.06 -6.53 43.49
CA ARG A 48 24.86 -6.85 44.26
C ARG A 48 24.18 -5.57 44.74
N ASN A 49 23.47 -4.92 43.82
CA ASN A 49 22.59 -3.79 44.13
C ASN A 49 21.12 -4.16 43.89
N GLU A 50 20.19 -3.35 44.41
CA GLU A 50 18.74 -3.62 44.33
C GLU A 50 18.23 -3.62 42.88
N GLU A 51 18.79 -2.75 42.03
CA GLU A 51 18.44 -2.68 40.61
C GLU A 51 18.84 -3.96 39.86
N THR A 52 20.00 -4.53 40.20
CA THR A 52 20.51 -5.78 39.62
C THR A 52 19.71 -6.98 40.13
N LEU A 53 19.30 -6.97 41.41
CA LEU A 53 18.38 -8.00 41.92
C LEU A 53 17.06 -7.98 41.16
N GLN A 54 16.45 -6.81 41.00
CA GLN A 54 15.19 -6.67 40.28
C GLN A 54 15.34 -7.06 38.81
N ALA A 55 16.41 -6.64 38.13
CA ALA A 55 16.70 -7.02 36.76
C ALA A 55 16.89 -8.55 36.63
N LEU A 56 17.64 -9.18 37.51
CA LEU A 56 17.87 -10.63 37.47
C LEU A 56 16.62 -11.44 37.81
N LEU A 57 15.79 -10.98 38.76
CA LEU A 57 14.50 -11.62 39.06
C LEU A 57 13.57 -11.58 37.85
N THR A 58 13.43 -10.41 37.22
CA THR A 58 12.57 -10.28 36.02
C THR A 58 13.08 -11.14 34.87
N LEU A 59 14.39 -11.23 34.68
CA LEU A 59 14.99 -12.11 33.68
C LEU A 59 14.76 -13.58 34.00
N ALA A 60 14.91 -13.97 35.26
CA ALA A 60 14.68 -15.34 35.71
C ALA A 60 13.22 -15.77 35.50
N THR A 61 12.25 -14.92 35.89
CA THR A 61 10.83 -15.21 35.68
C THR A 61 10.47 -15.29 34.20
N LEU A 62 10.95 -14.34 33.38
CA LEU A 62 10.69 -14.36 31.94
C LEU A 62 11.33 -15.58 31.25
N ASN A 63 12.50 -16.01 31.73
CA ASN A 63 13.17 -17.20 31.22
C ASN A 63 12.41 -18.48 31.60
N GLU A 64 11.95 -18.59 32.85
CA GLU A 64 11.10 -19.72 33.28
C GLU A 64 9.78 -19.76 32.50
N ASP A 65 9.11 -18.62 32.32
CA ASP A 65 7.89 -18.52 31.49
C ASP A 65 8.15 -18.97 30.05
N ALA A 66 9.29 -18.56 29.46
CA ALA A 66 9.67 -18.95 28.11
C ALA A 66 10.00 -20.45 28.01
N ASP A 67 10.66 -21.03 29.02
CA ASP A 67 10.94 -22.46 29.09
C ASP A 67 9.63 -23.27 29.22
N GLU A 68 8.68 -22.81 30.04
CA GLU A 68 7.35 -23.43 30.15
C GLU A 68 6.59 -23.39 28.82
N GLN A 69 6.58 -22.25 28.13
CA GLN A 69 5.98 -22.12 26.80
C GLN A 69 6.63 -23.09 25.80
N ARG A 70 7.96 -23.21 25.81
CA ARG A 70 8.69 -24.13 24.91
C ARG A 70 8.31 -25.59 25.18
N VAL A 71 8.17 -25.98 26.44
CA VAL A 71 7.71 -27.33 26.83
C VAL A 71 6.28 -27.60 26.34
N LEU A 72 5.40 -26.60 26.43
CA LEU A 72 4.02 -26.73 25.92
C LEU A 72 3.99 -26.90 24.39
N VAL A 73 4.78 -26.12 23.66
CA VAL A 73 4.91 -26.25 22.20
C VAL A 73 5.41 -27.64 21.82
N ASP A 74 6.50 -28.11 22.43
CA ASP A 74 7.06 -29.45 22.16
C ASP A 74 6.05 -30.57 22.46
N LYS A 75 5.23 -30.42 23.51
CA LYS A 75 4.16 -31.37 23.82
C LYS A 75 3.05 -31.37 22.75
N VAL A 76 2.65 -30.20 22.28
CA VAL A 76 1.65 -30.07 21.21
C VAL A 76 2.18 -30.66 19.91
N GLU A 77 3.43 -30.36 19.53
CA GLU A 77 4.08 -30.92 18.35
C GLU A 77 4.15 -32.45 18.40
N LYS A 78 4.62 -33.03 19.52
CA LYS A 78 4.66 -34.49 19.71
C LYS A 78 3.27 -35.12 19.61
N SER A 79 2.26 -34.47 20.19
CA SER A 79 0.87 -34.94 20.10
C SER A 79 0.37 -34.89 18.65
N ALA A 80 0.61 -33.80 17.93
CA ALA A 80 0.21 -33.64 16.54
C ALA A 80 0.90 -34.68 15.63
N LEU A 81 2.20 -34.92 15.80
CA LEU A 81 2.97 -35.94 15.07
C LEU A 81 2.45 -37.35 15.34
N SER A 82 2.08 -37.66 16.59
CA SER A 82 1.51 -38.97 16.94
C SER A 82 0.16 -39.23 16.26
N VAL A 83 -0.69 -38.20 16.17
CA VAL A 83 -1.98 -38.26 15.47
C VAL A 83 -1.80 -38.39 13.96
N ALA A 84 -0.80 -37.71 13.39
CA ALA A 84 -0.46 -37.85 11.97
C ALA A 84 0.04 -39.27 11.63
N THR A 85 0.90 -39.85 12.48
CA THR A 85 1.48 -41.19 12.26
C THR A 85 0.47 -42.32 12.44
N THR A 86 -0.63 -42.07 13.18
CA THR A 86 -1.71 -43.04 13.42
C THR A 86 -2.84 -42.98 12.39
N ARG A 87 -2.79 -42.04 11.43
CA ARG A 87 -3.72 -42.02 10.29
C ARG A 87 -3.49 -43.26 9.41
N SER A 88 -4.60 -43.90 9.03
CA SER A 88 -4.65 -45.19 8.32
C SER A 88 -3.92 -45.18 6.97
N HIS A 89 -3.18 -46.27 6.70
CA HIS A 89 -2.46 -46.55 5.45
C HIS A 89 -3.37 -46.58 4.20
N ASP A 90 -4.70 -46.73 4.37
CA ASP A 90 -5.72 -46.64 3.31
C ASP A 90 -5.78 -45.25 2.65
N GLY A 91 -5.45 -44.19 3.39
CA GLY A 91 -5.47 -42.82 2.87
C GLY A 91 -4.28 -42.51 1.96
N GLU A 92 -3.14 -43.18 2.17
CA GLU A 92 -1.92 -42.93 1.42
C GLU A 92 -2.01 -43.44 -0.03
N GLU A 93 -2.65 -44.58 -0.28
CA GLU A 93 -2.87 -45.07 -1.65
C GLU A 93 -3.76 -44.12 -2.46
N ILE A 94 -4.82 -43.58 -1.84
CA ILE A 94 -5.69 -42.58 -2.48
C ILE A 94 -4.90 -41.29 -2.73
N PHE A 95 -4.03 -40.89 -1.81
CA PHE A 95 -3.21 -39.69 -1.96
C PHE A 95 -2.18 -39.84 -3.10
N HIS A 96 -1.52 -41.00 -3.18
CA HIS A 96 -0.58 -41.31 -4.26
C HIS A 96 -1.25 -41.38 -5.62
N THR A 97 -2.41 -42.03 -5.73
CA THR A 97 -3.17 -42.05 -6.99
C THR A 97 -3.64 -40.66 -7.42
N LEU A 98 -4.00 -39.79 -6.48
CA LEU A 98 -4.31 -38.38 -6.76
C LEU A 98 -3.08 -37.61 -7.25
N LEU A 99 -1.94 -37.76 -6.57
CA LEU A 99 -0.67 -37.14 -7.00
C LEU A 99 -0.22 -37.62 -8.37
N ASP A 100 -0.35 -38.91 -8.66
CA ASP A 100 0.02 -39.51 -9.96
C ASP A 100 -0.93 -39.07 -11.08
N SER A 101 -2.13 -38.61 -10.74
CA SER A 101 -3.09 -38.06 -11.71
C SER A 101 -2.84 -36.59 -12.07
N LEU A 102 -2.01 -35.89 -11.28
CA LEU A 102 -1.66 -34.48 -11.52
C LEU A 102 -0.53 -34.36 -12.54
N SER A 103 -0.63 -33.35 -13.40
CA SER A 103 0.48 -33.02 -14.30
C SER A 103 1.63 -32.38 -13.53
N LYS A 104 2.81 -32.27 -14.16
CA LYS A 104 3.95 -31.56 -13.57
C LYS A 104 3.62 -30.10 -13.25
N GLU A 105 2.85 -29.45 -14.12
CA GLU A 105 2.40 -28.06 -13.93
C GLU A 105 1.48 -27.94 -12.72
N ASP A 106 0.58 -28.91 -12.52
CA ASP A 106 -0.31 -28.93 -11.36
C ASP A 106 0.48 -29.12 -10.04
N LEU A 107 1.51 -29.95 -10.06
CA LEU A 107 2.40 -30.13 -8.89
C LEU A 107 3.18 -28.84 -8.57
N ASP A 108 3.69 -28.15 -9.59
CA ASP A 108 4.40 -26.87 -9.41
C ASP A 108 3.44 -25.79 -8.84
N THR A 109 2.19 -25.75 -9.29
CA THR A 109 1.19 -24.82 -8.73
C THR A 109 0.79 -25.18 -7.31
N LEU A 110 0.67 -26.47 -6.98
CA LEU A 110 0.37 -26.92 -5.63
C LEU A 110 1.51 -26.59 -4.66
N ASP A 111 2.77 -26.74 -5.08
CA ASP A 111 3.94 -26.35 -4.29
C ASP A 111 4.00 -24.83 -4.07
N ALA A 112 3.67 -24.03 -5.10
CA ALA A 112 3.57 -22.59 -4.97
C ALA A 112 2.47 -22.17 -3.97
N VAL A 113 1.30 -22.83 -4.00
CA VAL A 113 0.21 -22.58 -3.05
C VAL A 113 0.59 -23.02 -1.64
N ALA A 114 1.20 -24.19 -1.47
CA ALA A 114 1.68 -24.67 -0.18
C ALA A 114 2.74 -23.71 0.41
N SER A 115 3.67 -23.26 -0.42
CA SER A 115 4.66 -22.25 -0.05
C SER A 115 4.00 -20.93 0.36
N ALA A 116 2.99 -20.47 -0.38
CA ALA A 116 2.26 -19.25 -0.04
C ALA A 116 1.50 -19.38 1.30
N ILE A 117 0.85 -20.52 1.55
CA ILE A 117 0.17 -20.81 2.82
C ILE A 117 1.17 -20.70 3.98
N VAL A 118 2.35 -21.32 3.85
CA VAL A 118 3.40 -21.28 4.88
C VAL A 118 3.96 -19.86 5.05
N MET A 119 4.30 -19.17 3.95
CA MET A 119 4.86 -17.81 4.00
C MET A 119 3.89 -16.81 4.63
N LEU A 120 2.59 -16.98 4.37
CA LEU A 120 1.53 -16.12 4.92
C LEU A 120 0.99 -16.61 6.26
N ASN A 121 1.61 -17.66 6.82
CA ASN A 121 1.19 -18.31 8.06
C ASN A 121 -0.33 -18.56 8.13
N ALA A 122 -0.89 -19.02 7.03
CA ALA A 122 -2.30 -19.28 6.87
C ALA A 122 -2.62 -20.74 7.20
N SER A 123 -3.83 -20.98 7.69
CA SER A 123 -4.32 -22.32 8.04
C SER A 123 -5.08 -22.99 6.88
N ASP A 124 -5.61 -22.19 5.95
CA ASP A 124 -6.31 -22.67 4.77
C ASP A 124 -6.12 -21.74 3.56
N PHE A 125 -6.61 -22.18 2.39
CA PHE A 125 -6.50 -21.43 1.14
C PHE A 125 -7.29 -20.11 1.16
N THR A 126 -8.44 -20.07 1.85
CA THR A 126 -9.28 -18.87 1.93
C THR A 126 -8.58 -17.75 2.70
N GLN A 127 -7.97 -18.09 3.84
CA GLN A 127 -7.15 -17.21 4.65
C GLN A 127 -5.90 -16.78 3.89
N THR A 128 -5.31 -17.67 3.10
CA THR A 128 -4.18 -17.33 2.22
C THR A 128 -4.59 -16.25 1.22
N CYS A 129 -5.71 -16.42 0.52
CA CYS A 129 -6.23 -15.42 -0.41
C CYS A 129 -6.54 -14.08 0.28
N HIS A 130 -7.10 -14.11 1.49
CA HIS A 130 -7.36 -12.90 2.27
C HIS A 130 -6.06 -12.18 2.64
N ASN A 131 -5.07 -12.91 3.15
CA ASN A 131 -3.76 -12.38 3.52
C ASN A 131 -3.02 -11.81 2.31
N VAL A 132 -3.11 -12.45 1.14
CA VAL A 132 -2.58 -11.91 -0.12
C VAL A 132 -3.26 -10.59 -0.48
N TYR A 133 -4.59 -10.54 -0.44
CA TYR A 133 -5.35 -9.33 -0.75
C TYR A 133 -5.00 -8.19 0.19
N GLU A 134 -4.92 -8.47 1.49
CA GLU A 134 -4.52 -7.51 2.51
C GLU A 134 -3.09 -7.01 2.27
N LEU A 135 -2.15 -7.91 1.98
CA LEU A 135 -0.77 -7.56 1.69
C LEU A 135 -0.65 -6.65 0.47
N VAL A 136 -1.37 -6.97 -0.62
CA VAL A 136 -1.37 -6.16 -1.85
C VAL A 136 -1.99 -4.79 -1.60
N THR A 137 -3.09 -4.74 -0.85
CA THR A 137 -3.74 -3.47 -0.46
C THR A 137 -2.80 -2.61 0.37
N ASN A 138 -2.18 -3.18 1.39
CA ASN A 138 -1.22 -2.50 2.25
C ASN A 138 0.00 -2.02 1.47
N GLN A 139 0.54 -2.84 0.55
CA GLN A 139 1.65 -2.47 -0.31
C GLN A 139 1.29 -1.25 -1.16
N PHE A 140 0.10 -1.25 -1.77
CA PHE A 140 -0.38 -0.13 -2.57
C PHE A 140 -0.54 1.14 -1.73
N GLU A 141 -1.23 1.06 -0.59
CA GLU A 141 -1.44 2.19 0.31
C GLU A 141 -0.13 2.80 0.80
N LEU A 142 0.82 1.96 1.24
CA LEU A 142 2.14 2.40 1.68
C LEU A 142 2.93 3.05 0.54
N SER A 143 2.83 2.53 -0.68
CA SER A 143 3.50 3.12 -1.85
C SER A 143 2.97 4.52 -2.17
N GLU A 144 1.65 4.72 -2.11
CA GLU A 144 1.05 6.04 -2.34
C GLU A 144 1.34 7.01 -1.19
N GLN A 145 1.33 6.53 0.07
CA GLN A 145 1.73 7.34 1.21
C GLN A 145 3.18 7.78 1.10
N LEU A 146 4.09 6.88 0.70
CA LEU A 146 5.50 7.20 0.47
C LEU A 146 5.65 8.25 -0.63
N ARG A 147 4.93 8.09 -1.76
CA ARG A 147 4.93 9.04 -2.87
C ARG A 147 4.47 10.43 -2.42
N ARG A 148 3.37 10.50 -1.66
CA ARG A 148 2.84 11.76 -1.11
C ARG A 148 3.82 12.42 -0.15
N THR A 149 4.39 11.66 0.77
CA THR A 149 5.36 12.18 1.75
C THR A 149 6.62 12.69 1.06
N ASN A 150 7.12 11.99 0.05
CA ASN A 150 8.27 12.42 -0.74
C ASN A 150 7.99 13.74 -1.47
N PHE A 151 6.80 13.88 -2.08
CA PHE A 151 6.39 15.14 -2.71
C PHE A 151 6.32 16.29 -1.69
N GLN A 152 5.69 16.06 -0.53
CA GLN A 152 5.62 17.07 0.54
C GLN A 152 7.01 17.46 1.06
N ASN A 153 7.91 16.49 1.23
CA ASN A 153 9.27 16.75 1.67
C ASN A 153 10.04 17.60 0.66
N ALA A 154 9.92 17.28 -0.64
CA ALA A 154 10.53 18.07 -1.71
C ALA A 154 9.99 19.50 -1.75
N ALA A 155 8.67 19.67 -1.59
CA ALA A 155 8.04 20.98 -1.52
C ALA A 155 8.55 21.79 -0.32
N ILE A 156 8.59 21.21 0.88
CA ILE A 156 9.12 21.87 2.09
C ILE A 156 10.58 22.27 1.89
N LYS A 157 11.43 21.39 1.36
CA LYS A 157 12.83 21.71 1.06
C LYS A 157 12.95 22.89 0.09
N SER A 158 12.15 22.89 -0.98
CA SER A 158 12.13 23.99 -1.96
C SER A 158 11.69 25.32 -1.33
N GLU A 159 10.71 25.27 -0.43
CA GLU A 159 10.23 26.44 0.31
C GLU A 159 11.26 26.93 1.33
N CYS A 160 11.94 26.05 2.06
CA CYS A 160 13.05 26.40 2.93
C CYS A 160 14.15 27.12 2.14
N SER A 161 14.61 26.56 1.01
CA SER A 161 15.62 27.21 0.17
C SER A 161 15.12 28.52 -0.45
N ARG A 162 13.82 28.65 -0.72
CA ARG A 162 13.22 29.92 -1.18
C ARG A 162 13.24 30.97 -0.07
N LEU A 163 12.85 30.60 1.14
CA LEU A 163 12.83 31.48 2.32
C LEU A 163 14.24 31.90 2.73
N GLU A 164 15.21 31.01 2.69
CA GLU A 164 16.63 31.31 2.95
C GLU A 164 17.18 32.33 1.94
N ARG A 165 16.88 32.16 0.65
CA ARG A 165 17.24 33.14 -0.39
C ARG A 165 16.58 34.50 -0.15
N LEU A 166 15.27 34.51 0.17
CA LEU A 166 14.54 35.75 0.48
C LEU A 166 15.12 36.46 1.70
N LEU A 167 15.38 35.73 2.77
CA LEU A 167 15.97 36.26 3.99
C LEU A 167 17.37 36.83 3.73
N THR A 168 18.18 36.14 2.92
CA THR A 168 19.49 36.65 2.49
C THR A 168 19.35 37.96 1.70
N GLY A 169 18.39 38.04 0.77
CA GLY A 169 18.12 39.26 0.01
C GLY A 169 17.62 40.42 0.88
N LEU A 170 16.75 40.14 1.86
CA LEU A 170 16.24 41.15 2.80
C LEU A 170 17.31 41.65 3.78
N ARG A 171 18.28 40.80 4.13
CA ARG A 171 19.41 41.17 5.02
C ARG A 171 20.57 41.84 4.28
N ALA A 172 20.54 41.90 2.95
CA ALA A 172 21.60 42.52 2.19
C ALA A 172 21.59 44.05 2.39
N ASP A 173 22.77 44.65 2.55
CA ASP A 173 22.92 46.08 2.88
C ASP A 173 22.33 47.05 1.84
N HIS A 174 22.03 46.56 0.64
CA HIS A 174 21.45 47.33 -0.48
C HIS A 174 19.93 47.16 -0.60
N PHE A 175 19.28 46.41 0.29
CA PHE A 175 17.84 46.24 0.23
C PHE A 175 17.10 47.56 0.53
N GLN A 176 16.32 48.03 -0.44
CA GLN A 176 15.37 49.12 -0.23
C GLN A 176 13.94 48.61 -0.38
N PRO A 177 13.06 48.84 0.62
CA PRO A 177 11.66 48.44 0.53
C PRO A 177 10.98 49.12 -0.67
N PRO A 178 10.25 48.36 -1.53
CA PRO A 178 9.47 48.98 -2.60
C PRO A 178 8.50 50.04 -2.06
N PRO A 179 8.31 51.18 -2.76
CA PRO A 179 7.51 52.29 -2.25
C PRO A 179 6.01 51.97 -2.12
N ASN A 180 5.54 50.90 -2.76
CA ASN A 180 4.13 50.47 -2.82
C ASN A 180 3.82 49.25 -1.93
N ILE A 181 4.65 48.93 -0.93
CA ILE A 181 4.41 47.78 -0.03
C ILE A 181 3.03 47.81 0.62
N LEU A 182 2.56 48.98 1.05
CA LEU A 182 1.26 49.10 1.74
C LEU A 182 0.08 48.80 0.80
N GLU A 183 0.14 49.31 -0.44
CA GLU A 183 -0.86 49.04 -1.47
C GLU A 183 -0.87 47.57 -1.84
N GLN A 184 0.30 46.99 -2.11
CA GLN A 184 0.42 45.56 -2.40
C GLN A 184 -0.10 44.71 -1.25
N THR A 185 0.29 45.01 0.00
CA THR A 185 -0.16 44.24 1.18
C THR A 185 -1.70 44.27 1.31
N ALA A 186 -2.33 45.41 1.04
CA ALA A 186 -3.78 45.53 1.02
C ALA A 186 -4.42 44.66 -0.08
N GLU A 187 -3.84 44.66 -1.28
CA GLU A 187 -4.27 43.80 -2.40
C GLU A 187 -4.11 42.31 -2.09
N TRP A 188 -2.94 41.87 -1.60
CA TRP A 188 -2.67 40.49 -1.18
C TRP A 188 -3.61 40.03 -0.06
N THR A 189 -3.95 40.93 0.87
CA THR A 189 -4.90 40.62 1.94
C THR A 189 -6.31 40.42 1.40
N ARG A 190 -6.74 41.24 0.43
CA ARG A 190 -8.03 41.11 -0.23
C ARG A 190 -8.10 39.82 -1.06
N SER A 191 -7.08 39.53 -1.86
CA SER A 191 -7.02 38.31 -2.68
C SER A 191 -7.00 37.05 -1.81
N THR A 192 -6.26 37.05 -0.71
CA THR A 192 -6.23 35.94 0.25
C THR A 192 -7.59 35.67 0.87
N LYS A 193 -8.34 36.73 1.25
CA LYS A 193 -9.71 36.59 1.77
C LYS A 193 -10.64 35.97 0.71
N GLN A 194 -10.53 36.43 -0.53
CA GLN A 194 -11.32 35.89 -1.65
C GLN A 194 -11.00 34.42 -1.92
N LEU A 195 -9.71 34.05 -1.95
CA LEU A 195 -9.28 32.67 -2.16
C LEU A 195 -9.74 31.75 -1.02
N LYS A 196 -9.66 32.19 0.24
CA LYS A 196 -10.18 31.42 1.39
C LYS A 196 -11.68 31.20 1.28
N ALA A 197 -12.45 32.22 0.91
CA ALA A 197 -13.89 32.08 0.69
C ALA A 197 -14.20 31.08 -0.44
N LYS A 198 -13.42 31.12 -1.53
CA LYS A 198 -13.55 30.16 -2.63
C LYS A 198 -13.17 28.74 -2.24
N LEU A 199 -12.15 28.56 -1.41
CA LEU A 199 -11.73 27.25 -0.94
C LEU A 199 -12.82 26.62 -0.06
N ALA A 200 -13.42 27.41 0.84
CA ALA A 200 -14.57 26.97 1.64
C ALA A 200 -15.79 26.60 0.77
N GLU A 201 -16.08 27.37 -0.29
CA GLU A 201 -17.13 27.04 -1.25
C GLU A 201 -16.84 25.72 -1.98
N TYR A 202 -15.58 25.45 -2.36
CA TYR A 202 -15.20 24.18 -2.98
C TYR A 202 -15.26 23.01 -2.00
N ASP A 203 -14.85 23.21 -0.75
CA ASP A 203 -14.97 22.18 0.29
C ASP A 203 -16.44 21.83 0.56
N GLU A 204 -17.33 22.83 0.58
CA GLU A 204 -18.78 22.61 0.68
C GLU A 204 -19.32 21.85 -0.53
N ARG A 205 -18.95 22.25 -1.75
CA ARG A 205 -19.34 21.55 -2.99
C ARG A 205 -18.84 20.11 -3.01
N LEU A 206 -17.59 19.87 -2.62
CA LEU A 206 -17.01 18.53 -2.51
C LEU A 206 -17.69 17.71 -1.40
N GLY A 207 -18.05 18.36 -0.29
CA GLY A 207 -18.84 17.77 0.79
C GLY A 207 -20.21 17.29 0.29
N VAL A 208 -20.91 18.13 -0.49
CA VAL A 208 -22.20 17.77 -1.11
C VAL A 208 -22.02 16.59 -2.07
N ILE A 209 -21.01 16.62 -2.95
CA ILE A 209 -20.71 15.53 -3.89
C ILE A 209 -20.38 14.22 -3.16
N ARG A 210 -19.63 14.29 -2.04
CA ARG A 210 -19.31 13.11 -1.21
C ARG A 210 -20.50 12.60 -0.39
N SER A 211 -21.41 13.50 0.02
CA SER A 211 -22.60 13.15 0.81
C SER A 211 -23.72 12.55 -0.03
N VAL A 212 -23.77 12.87 -1.32
CA VAL A 212 -24.63 12.16 -2.27
C VAL A 212 -23.97 10.80 -2.47
N PRO A 213 -24.61 9.69 -2.07
CA PRO A 213 -24.12 8.37 -2.42
C PRO A 213 -24.36 8.20 -3.92
N SER A 214 -23.47 8.76 -4.74
CA SER A 214 -23.31 8.24 -6.09
C SER A 214 -22.78 6.82 -5.89
N PRO A 215 -23.44 5.78 -6.41
CA PRO A 215 -22.79 4.48 -6.48
C PRO A 215 -21.43 4.72 -7.14
N SER A 216 -20.34 4.39 -6.44
CA SER A 216 -19.03 4.28 -7.09
C SER A 216 -19.27 3.45 -8.34
N PRO A 217 -18.94 3.94 -9.54
CA PRO A 217 -19.33 3.27 -10.78
C PRO A 217 -18.90 1.82 -10.66
N SER A 218 -19.87 0.90 -10.68
CA SER A 218 -19.54 -0.50 -10.51
C SER A 218 -18.67 -0.92 -11.69
N ILE A 219 -17.91 -2.00 -11.52
CA ILE A 219 -17.18 -2.58 -12.64
C ILE A 219 -18.13 -2.89 -13.82
N GLU A 220 -19.40 -3.19 -13.54
CA GLU A 220 -20.41 -3.34 -14.59
C GLU A 220 -20.74 -2.00 -15.28
N ASP A 221 -20.85 -0.89 -14.54
CA ASP A 221 -21.07 0.44 -15.13
C ASP A 221 -19.90 0.86 -16.04
N VAL A 222 -18.66 0.58 -15.63
CA VAL A 222 -17.45 0.84 -16.44
C VAL A 222 -17.45 -0.04 -17.68
N SER A 223 -17.81 -1.32 -17.57
CA SER A 223 -17.92 -2.22 -18.72
C SER A 223 -19.00 -1.78 -19.72
N ARG A 224 -20.13 -1.26 -19.22
CA ARG A 224 -21.21 -0.72 -20.05
C ARG A 224 -20.75 0.53 -20.80
N LEU A 225 -20.11 1.46 -20.10
CA LEU A 225 -19.54 2.68 -20.71
C LEU A 225 -18.46 2.34 -21.73
N GLN A 226 -17.62 1.34 -21.47
CA GLN A 226 -16.62 0.86 -22.43
C GLN A 226 -17.28 0.36 -23.72
N ASN A 227 -18.33 -0.46 -23.61
CA ASN A 227 -19.07 -0.95 -24.77
C ASN A 227 -19.73 0.20 -25.55
N GLU A 228 -20.28 1.20 -24.86
CA GLU A 228 -20.87 2.38 -25.49
C GLU A 228 -19.82 3.21 -26.26
N VAL A 229 -18.63 3.37 -25.69
CA VAL A 229 -17.50 4.05 -26.36
C VAL A 229 -17.07 3.29 -27.63
N VAL A 230 -17.02 1.96 -27.60
CA VAL A 230 -16.71 1.15 -28.78
C VAL A 230 -17.74 1.37 -29.89
N VAL A 231 -19.04 1.34 -29.55
CA VAL A 231 -20.12 1.60 -30.52
C VAL A 231 -20.01 3.01 -31.11
N LEU A 232 -19.67 4.01 -30.28
CA LEU A 232 -19.49 5.38 -30.75
C LEU A 232 -18.24 5.53 -31.63
N GLN A 233 -17.16 4.81 -31.33
CA GLN A 233 -15.96 4.76 -32.17
C GLN A 233 -16.26 4.11 -33.51
N ASP A 234 -16.98 3.00 -33.54
CA ASP A 234 -17.38 2.35 -34.79
C ASP A 234 -18.26 3.28 -35.64
N ARG A 235 -19.20 3.99 -35.01
CA ARG A 235 -20.02 4.98 -35.70
C ARG A 235 -19.20 6.17 -36.20
N MET A 236 -18.25 6.66 -35.40
CA MET A 236 -17.35 7.73 -35.80
C MET A 236 -16.51 7.29 -37.01
N ASN A 237 -15.96 6.08 -36.99
CA ASN A 237 -15.18 5.54 -38.10
C ASN A 237 -16.04 5.41 -39.35
N ALA A 238 -17.24 4.86 -39.25
CA ALA A 238 -18.17 4.76 -40.39
C ALA A 238 -18.52 6.14 -40.99
N VAL A 239 -18.81 7.13 -40.14
CA VAL A 239 -19.07 8.51 -40.60
C VAL A 239 -17.81 9.14 -41.20
N THR A 240 -16.63 8.82 -40.67
CA THR A 240 -15.36 9.34 -41.20
C THR A 240 -15.06 8.73 -42.57
N ASP A 241 -15.33 7.44 -42.77
CA ASP A 241 -15.20 6.76 -44.07
C ASP A 241 -16.20 7.32 -45.10
N GLU A 242 -17.44 7.59 -44.68
CA GLU A 242 -18.42 8.28 -45.52
C GLU A 242 -17.97 9.69 -45.89
N LEU A 243 -17.39 10.44 -44.95
CA LEU A 243 -16.88 11.80 -45.18
C LEU A 243 -15.62 11.82 -46.04
N ALA A 244 -14.74 10.82 -45.95
CA ALA A 244 -13.54 10.70 -46.76
C ALA A 244 -13.84 10.65 -48.27
N ALA A 245 -15.01 10.10 -48.66
CA ALA A 245 -15.48 10.15 -50.04
C ALA A 245 -15.73 11.59 -50.54
N PHE A 246 -15.90 12.55 -49.64
CA PHE A 246 -16.16 13.96 -49.93
C PHE A 246 -14.98 14.90 -49.66
N ASP A 247 -13.83 14.41 -49.16
CA ASP A 247 -12.65 15.23 -48.82
C ASP A 247 -12.12 16.07 -50.00
N ASN A 248 -12.34 15.61 -51.24
CA ASN A 248 -11.89 16.29 -52.45
C ASN A 248 -12.88 17.36 -52.96
N LEU A 249 -14.03 17.55 -52.29
CA LEU A 249 -14.98 18.58 -52.67
C LEU A 249 -14.64 19.92 -52.00
N PRO A 250 -14.66 21.04 -52.76
CA PRO A 250 -14.54 22.36 -52.17
C PRO A 250 -15.66 22.62 -51.13
N SER A 251 -15.32 23.31 -50.03
CA SER A 251 -16.26 23.65 -48.95
C SER A 251 -17.45 24.51 -49.39
N GLU A 252 -17.38 25.15 -50.56
CA GLU A 252 -18.45 25.97 -51.14
C GLU A 252 -19.39 25.13 -52.03
N PRO A 253 -20.72 25.11 -51.78
CA PRO A 253 -21.66 24.18 -52.41
C PRO A 253 -21.81 24.38 -53.92
N LYS A 254 -21.62 25.61 -54.42
CA LYS A 254 -21.64 25.90 -55.86
C LYS A 254 -20.39 25.37 -56.57
N ALA A 255 -19.24 25.44 -55.92
CA ALA A 255 -17.97 24.93 -56.46
C ALA A 255 -17.93 23.40 -56.45
N ALA A 256 -18.42 22.77 -55.39
CA ALA A 256 -18.62 21.33 -55.28
C ALA A 256 -19.51 20.76 -56.41
N ARG A 257 -20.63 21.41 -56.71
CA ARG A 257 -21.53 21.03 -57.82
C ARG A 257 -20.85 21.13 -59.19
N ALA A 258 -20.02 22.16 -59.41
CA ALA A 258 -19.30 22.32 -60.66
C ALA A 258 -18.26 21.21 -60.90
N VAL A 259 -17.57 20.76 -59.83
CA VAL A 259 -16.63 19.63 -59.88
C VAL A 259 -17.37 18.32 -60.18
N LEU A 260 -18.51 18.09 -59.53
CA LEU A 260 -19.34 16.89 -59.74
C LEU A 260 -19.87 16.81 -61.17
N GLU A 261 -20.38 17.92 -61.73
CA GLU A 261 -20.88 17.96 -63.11
C GLU A 261 -19.75 17.75 -64.14
N ARG A 262 -18.52 18.22 -63.84
CA ARG A 262 -17.35 17.93 -64.68
C ARG A 262 -17.02 16.44 -64.67
N ALA A 263 -16.95 15.81 -63.49
CA ALA A 263 -16.69 14.37 -63.36
C ALA A 263 -17.78 13.51 -64.04
N ARG A 264 -19.07 13.90 -63.93
CA ARG A 264 -20.18 13.25 -64.65
C ARG A 264 -20.08 13.39 -66.17
N LYS A 265 -19.53 14.49 -66.66
CA LYS A 265 -19.31 14.67 -68.10
C LYS A 265 -18.19 13.74 -68.58
N GLU A 266 -17.09 13.70 -67.85
CA GLU A 266 -15.94 12.83 -68.15
C GLU A 266 -16.32 11.33 -68.13
N LEU A 267 -17.12 10.89 -67.14
CA LEU A 267 -17.61 9.51 -67.10
C LEU A 267 -18.52 9.17 -68.29
N ARG A 268 -19.36 10.11 -68.73
CA ARG A 268 -20.19 9.92 -69.94
C ARG A 268 -19.34 9.83 -71.20
N ASP A 269 -18.30 10.64 -71.29
CA ASP A 269 -17.39 10.64 -72.44
C ASP A 269 -16.57 9.34 -72.49
N LEU A 270 -16.05 8.87 -71.34
CA LEU A 270 -15.39 7.57 -71.22
C LEU A 270 -16.34 6.39 -71.50
N THR A 271 -17.61 6.47 -71.06
CA THR A 271 -18.61 5.43 -71.34
C THR A 271 -18.91 5.36 -72.84
N LYS A 272 -19.06 6.52 -73.51
CA LYS A 272 -19.22 6.55 -74.97
C LYS A 272 -18.00 6.00 -75.70
N GLN A 273 -16.79 6.33 -75.24
CA GLN A 273 -15.56 5.81 -75.82
C GLN A 273 -15.46 4.30 -75.64
N ARG A 274 -15.83 3.79 -74.45
CA ARG A 274 -15.93 2.36 -74.17
C ARG A 274 -16.92 1.70 -75.12
N ASP A 275 -18.13 2.24 -75.26
CA ASP A 275 -19.18 1.68 -76.10
C ASP A 275 -18.80 1.68 -77.58
N GLN A 276 -18.15 2.75 -78.06
CA GLN A 276 -17.57 2.82 -79.41
C GLN A 276 -16.48 1.77 -79.64
N LEU A 277 -15.60 1.55 -78.66
CA LEU A 277 -14.59 0.51 -78.73
C LEU A 277 -15.21 -0.89 -78.73
N PHE A 278 -16.25 -1.13 -77.92
CA PHE A 278 -16.99 -2.39 -77.94
C PHE A 278 -17.71 -2.63 -79.27
N GLU A 279 -18.37 -1.61 -79.83
CA GLU A 279 -19.00 -1.70 -81.16
C GLU A 279 -17.95 -1.97 -82.25
N SER A 280 -16.76 -1.37 -82.15
CA SER A 280 -15.66 -1.64 -83.08
C SER A 280 -15.09 -3.06 -82.97
N LEU A 281 -15.18 -3.68 -81.79
CA LEU A 281 -14.81 -5.09 -81.57
C LEU A 281 -15.91 -6.06 -82.05
N ALA A 282 -17.18 -5.69 -81.92
CA ALA A 282 -18.31 -6.51 -82.35
C ALA A 282 -18.61 -6.45 -83.86
N GLY A 283 -18.11 -5.42 -84.55
CA GLY A 283 -18.20 -5.27 -86.01
C GLY A 283 -17.05 -5.91 -86.81
N ASN A 284 -16.21 -6.73 -86.16
CA ASN A 284 -15.03 -7.35 -86.76
C ASN A 284 -15.12 -8.90 -86.86
N ASP A 285 -16.35 -9.44 -86.80
CA ASP A 285 -16.75 -10.78 -87.27
C ASP A 285 -17.57 -10.66 -88.58
#